data_AF-A0A2D6C1J3-F1
#
_entry.id   AF-A0A2D6C1J3-F1
#
_cell.length_a   1.000
_cell.length_b   1.000
_cell.length_c   1.000
_cell.angle_alpha   90.00
_cell.angle_beta   90.00
_cell.angle_gamma   90.00
#
_symmetry.space_group_name_H-M   'P 1'
#
loop_
_entity.id
_entity.type
_entity.pdbx_description
1 polymer ?
#
loop_
_entity_poly.entity_id
_entity_poly.type
_entity_poly.pdbx_seq_one_letter_code
_entity_poly.pdbx_strand_id
1 'polypeptide(L)'
;MATPKIDNQAAFSDVGWNLNYFMGLAIVVNVITVATIAFSSGGLAIYVPLTAVIVFMNVLAIIGLNATMDDARSVLQDLSEEEQKSHRYQNWLNAPWIFYRVIITVGFAAALLAQLWSMYMA
;
A
#
# COMPACT_ATOMS: atom_id res chain seq x y z
N MET A 1 -11.01 24.52 -29.55
CA MET A 1 -9.74 24.10 -28.95
C MET A 1 -9.87 22.62 -28.66
N ALA A 2 -9.01 21.77 -29.24
CA ALA A 2 -9.06 20.34 -28.95
C ALA A 2 -8.58 20.14 -27.49
N THR A 3 -9.40 19.49 -26.67
CA THR A 3 -9.04 19.10 -25.31
C THR A 3 -7.80 18.20 -25.41
N PRO A 4 -6.73 18.44 -24.65
CA PRO A 4 -5.57 17.55 -24.66
C PRO A 4 -6.04 16.14 -24.29
N LYS A 5 -5.71 15.17 -25.15
CA LYS A 5 -6.07 13.77 -24.93
C LYS A 5 -5.24 13.28 -23.73
N ILE A 6 -5.90 13.02 -22.61
CA ILE A 6 -5.25 12.46 -21.42
C ILE A 6 -4.78 11.04 -21.79
N ASP A 7 -3.50 10.76 -21.58
CA ASP A 7 -2.94 9.41 -21.77
C ASP A 7 -3.28 8.56 -20.54
N ASN A 8 -4.50 8.02 -20.53
CA ASN A 8 -5.01 7.16 -19.47
C ASN A 8 -4.17 5.88 -19.28
N GLN A 9 -3.45 5.44 -20.32
CA GLN A 9 -2.56 4.30 -20.23
C GLN A 9 -1.30 4.63 -19.42
N ALA A 10 -0.66 5.76 -19.72
CA ALA A 10 0.51 6.21 -18.97
C ALA A 10 0.14 6.46 -17.50
N ALA A 11 -0.95 7.17 -17.25
CA ALA A 11 -1.43 7.44 -15.89
C ALA A 11 -1.70 6.16 -15.09
N PHE A 12 -2.34 5.15 -15.71
CA PHE A 12 -2.61 3.88 -15.03
C PHE A 12 -1.34 3.04 -14.78
N SER A 13 -0.35 3.15 -15.66
CA SER A 13 0.96 2.52 -15.47
C SER A 13 1.70 3.12 -14.26
N ASP A 14 1.64 4.44 -14.08
CA ASP A 14 2.27 5.14 -12.95
C ASP A 14 1.62 4.76 -11.63
N VAL A 15 0.29 4.67 -11.59
CA VAL A 15 -0.48 4.12 -10.46
C VAL A 15 -0.02 2.70 -10.11
N GLY A 16 0.11 1.83 -11.11
CA GLY A 16 0.57 0.45 -10.92
C GLY A 16 1.99 0.38 -10.35
N TRP A 17 2.90 1.24 -10.81
CA TRP A 17 4.24 1.37 -10.26
C TRP A 17 4.24 1.83 -8.81
N ASN A 18 3.45 2.85 -8.47
CA ASN A 18 3.33 3.37 -7.12
C ASN A 18 2.77 2.31 -6.14
N LEU A 19 1.74 1.56 -6.55
CA LEU A 19 1.18 0.46 -5.75
C LEU A 19 2.26 -0.58 -5.41
N ASN A 20 3.01 -1.03 -6.42
CA ASN A 20 4.07 -2.02 -6.23
C ASN A 20 5.20 -1.48 -5.34
N TYR A 21 5.57 -0.20 -5.50
CA TYR A 21 6.63 0.41 -4.71
C TYR A 21 6.27 0.52 -3.23
N PHE A 22 5.10 1.07 -2.90
CA PHE A 22 4.65 1.20 -1.50
C PHE A 22 4.45 -0.18 -0.86
N MET A 23 3.84 -1.12 -1.58
CA MET A 23 3.62 -2.48 -1.07
C MET A 23 4.96 -3.21 -0.86
N GLY A 24 5.85 -3.16 -1.83
CA GLY A 24 7.17 -3.79 -1.75
C GLY A 24 8.02 -3.24 -0.61
N LEU A 25 8.09 -1.91 -0.49
CA LEU A 25 8.82 -1.24 0.60
C LEU A 25 8.25 -1.63 1.97
N ALA A 26 6.92 -1.62 2.12
CA ALA A 26 6.27 -1.96 3.36
C ALA A 26 6.48 -3.43 3.75
N ILE A 27 6.47 -4.36 2.79
CA ILE A 27 6.80 -5.78 3.03
C ILE A 27 8.25 -5.90 3.51
N VAL A 28 9.19 -5.31 2.78
CA VAL A 28 10.63 -5.42 3.09
C VAL A 28 10.91 -4.88 4.49
N VAL A 29 10.37 -3.72 4.83
CA VAL A 29 10.55 -3.16 6.18
C VAL A 29 9.92 -4.07 7.22
N ASN A 30 8.68 -4.53 7.03
CA ASN A 30 8.04 -5.41 8.02
C ASN A 30 8.84 -6.72 8.22
N VAL A 31 9.41 -7.29 7.16
CA VAL A 31 10.27 -8.48 7.25
C VAL A 31 11.53 -8.18 8.05
N ILE A 32 12.22 -7.07 7.78
CA ILE A 32 13.43 -6.67 8.51
C ILE A 32 13.12 -6.43 9.98
N THR A 33 12.01 -5.77 10.30
CA THR A 33 11.64 -5.49 11.68
C THR A 33 11.22 -6.76 12.41
N VAL A 34 10.46 -7.68 11.80
CA VAL A 34 10.20 -9.01 12.38
C VAL A 34 11.50 -9.76 12.64
N ALA A 35 12.42 -9.80 11.68
CA ALA A 35 13.70 -10.50 11.85
C ALA A 35 14.52 -9.89 13.00
N THR A 36 14.55 -8.56 13.11
CA THR A 36 15.24 -7.86 14.20
C THR A 36 14.63 -8.20 15.55
N ILE A 37 13.30 -8.25 15.66
CA ILE A 37 12.61 -8.66 16.89
C ILE A 37 12.96 -10.12 17.24
N ALA A 38 12.86 -11.03 16.27
CA ALA A 38 13.04 -12.46 16.50
C ALA A 38 14.49 -12.85 16.86
N PHE A 39 15.49 -12.12 16.33
CA PHE A 39 16.90 -12.48 16.49
C PHE A 39 17.70 -11.53 17.38
N SER A 40 17.11 -10.43 17.87
CA SER A 40 17.81 -9.57 18.85
C SER A 40 17.44 -9.94 20.28
N SER A 41 18.46 -9.97 21.15
CA SER A 41 18.29 -9.94 22.61
C SER A 41 18.11 -8.51 23.14
N GLY A 42 17.75 -7.58 22.26
CA GLY A 42 17.85 -6.15 22.49
C GLY A 42 16.84 -5.64 23.51
N GLY A 43 17.31 -5.04 24.60
CA GLY A 43 16.47 -4.29 25.51
C GLY A 43 15.98 -2.95 24.90
N LEU A 44 15.52 -2.03 25.76
CA LEU A 44 14.89 -0.77 25.36
C LEU A 44 15.65 0.07 24.30
N ALA A 45 16.99 -0.01 24.28
CA ALA A 45 17.83 0.71 23.31
C ALA A 45 17.57 0.33 21.84
N ILE A 46 17.15 -0.92 21.57
CA ILE A 46 16.78 -1.38 20.22
C ILE A 46 15.28 -1.21 20.00
N TYR A 47 14.46 -1.41 21.04
CA TYR A 47 13.00 -1.37 20.88
C TYR A 47 12.45 0.03 20.61
N VAL A 48 12.98 1.08 21.22
CA VAL A 48 12.51 2.46 20.98
C VAL A 48 12.64 2.88 19.49
N PRO A 49 13.83 2.79 18.85
CA PRO A 49 13.94 3.15 17.43
C PRO A 49 13.15 2.19 16.52
N LEU A 50 13.05 0.92 16.87
CA LEU A 50 12.31 -0.07 16.09
C LEU A 50 10.80 0.20 16.10
N THR A 51 10.24 0.60 17.23
CA THR A 51 8.84 1.05 17.35
C THR A 51 8.55 2.24 16.45
N ALA A 52 9.45 3.23 16.40
CA ALA A 52 9.28 4.37 15.50
C ALA A 52 9.21 3.94 14.03
N VAL A 53 10.10 3.04 13.61
CA VAL A 53 10.11 2.49 12.24
C VAL A 53 8.83 1.71 11.94
N ILE A 54 8.43 0.80 12.84
CA ILE A 54 7.23 -0.04 12.67
C ILE A 54 5.99 0.84 12.53
N VAL A 55 5.79 1.79 13.45
CA VAL A 55 4.62 2.65 13.44
C VAL A 55 4.60 3.52 12.19
N PHE A 56 5.71 4.21 11.92
CA PHE A 56 5.80 5.12 10.77
C PHE A 56 5.55 4.39 9.45
N MET A 57 6.21 3.25 9.24
CA MET A 57 6.14 2.55 7.96
C MET A 57 4.80 1.87 7.70
N ASN A 58 4.15 1.32 8.73
CA ASN A 58 2.82 0.73 8.57
C ASN A 58 1.75 1.82 8.34
N VAL A 59 1.81 2.95 9.05
CA VAL A 59 0.90 4.09 8.81
C VAL A 59 1.11 4.67 7.41
N LEU A 60 2.37 4.84 7.00
CA LEU A 60 2.70 5.35 5.66
C LEU A 60 2.24 4.39 4.57
N ALA A 61 2.37 3.08 4.76
CA ALA A 61 1.87 2.09 3.82
C ALA A 61 0.34 2.17 3.66
N ILE A 62 -0.40 2.29 4.77
CA ILE A 62 -1.86 2.45 4.74
C ILE A 62 -2.25 3.71 3.95
N ILE A 63 -1.65 4.86 4.29
CA ILE A 63 -1.98 6.13 3.63
C ILE A 63 -1.60 6.08 2.14
N GLY A 64 -0.37 5.68 1.83
CA GLY A 64 0.16 5.65 0.47
C GLY A 64 -0.64 4.73 -0.45
N LEU A 65 -0.93 3.51 -0.02
CA LEU A 65 -1.69 2.55 -0.83
C LEU A 65 -3.16 2.97 -1.00
N ASN A 66 -3.81 3.52 0.03
CA ASN A 66 -5.17 4.04 -0.12
C ASN A 66 -5.23 5.21 -1.10
N ALA A 67 -4.25 6.12 -1.04
CA ALA A 67 -4.14 7.25 -1.97
C ALA A 67 -3.89 6.77 -3.40
N THR A 68 -2.95 5.85 -3.62
CA THR A 68 -2.71 5.30 -4.97
C THR A 68 -3.92 4.53 -5.50
N MET A 69 -4.73 3.90 -4.64
CA MET A 69 -6.01 3.33 -5.04
C MET A 69 -7.06 4.38 -5.42
N ASP A 70 -7.06 5.56 -4.78
CA ASP A 70 -7.94 6.67 -5.19
C ASP A 70 -7.52 7.20 -6.56
N ASP A 71 -6.22 7.33 -6.81
CA ASP A 71 -5.67 7.70 -8.13
C ASP A 71 -5.99 6.64 -9.19
N ALA A 72 -5.90 5.36 -8.85
CA ALA A 72 -6.31 4.28 -9.75
C ALA A 72 -7.78 4.44 -10.15
N ARG A 73 -8.64 4.74 -9.18
CA ARG A 73 -10.08 4.87 -9.40
C ARG A 73 -10.41 6.11 -10.22
N SER A 74 -9.73 7.23 -10.02
CA SER A 74 -9.94 8.45 -10.80
C SER A 74 -9.57 8.24 -12.27
N VAL A 75 -8.41 7.63 -12.54
CA VAL A 75 -7.99 7.29 -13.92
C VAL A 75 -9.01 6.38 -14.61
N LEU A 76 -9.61 5.43 -13.89
CA LEU A 76 -10.65 4.56 -14.45
C LEU A 76 -11.97 5.29 -14.74
N GLN A 77 -12.29 6.35 -14.00
CA GLN A 77 -13.47 7.18 -14.25
C GLN A 77 -13.31 8.06 -15.49
N ASP A 78 -12.07 8.36 -15.88
CA ASP A 78 -11.73 9.16 -17.06
C ASP A 78 -11.57 8.33 -18.35
N LEU A 79 -11.80 7.00 -18.29
CA LEU A 79 -11.75 6.13 -19.47
C LEU A 79 -12.92 6.39 -20.42
N SER A 80 -12.63 6.45 -21.72
CA SER A 80 -13.65 6.49 -22.77
C SER A 80 -14.44 5.18 -22.89
N GLU A 81 -15.62 5.21 -23.50
CA GLU A 81 -16.46 4.01 -23.67
C GLU A 81 -15.77 2.88 -24.45
N GLU A 82 -14.90 3.21 -25.41
CA GLU A 82 -14.10 2.22 -26.15
C GLU A 82 -13.04 1.57 -25.26
N GLU A 83 -12.39 2.36 -24.40
CA GLU A 83 -11.37 1.87 -23.47
C GLU A 83 -11.99 1.00 -22.36
N GLN A 84 -13.18 1.36 -21.88
CA GLN A 84 -13.93 0.56 -20.89
C GLN A 84 -14.35 -0.81 -21.44
N LYS A 85 -14.63 -0.91 -22.75
CA LYS A 85 -14.95 -2.18 -23.43
C LYS A 85 -13.71 -3.03 -23.69
N SER A 86 -12.50 -2.48 -23.55
CA SER A 86 -11.27 -3.24 -23.70
C SER A 86 -11.06 -4.19 -22.51
N HIS A 87 -10.47 -5.35 -22.77
CA HIS A 87 -10.13 -6.33 -21.72
C HIS A 87 -9.09 -5.81 -20.72
N ARG A 88 -8.39 -4.71 -21.03
CA ARG A 88 -7.25 -4.22 -20.22
C ARG A 88 -7.68 -3.75 -18.83
N TYR A 89 -8.82 -3.06 -18.75
CA TYR A 89 -9.28 -2.43 -17.51
C TYR A 89 -10.44 -3.19 -16.84
N GLN A 90 -10.97 -4.25 -17.46
CA GLN A 90 -12.15 -4.98 -16.95
C GLN A 90 -12.03 -5.44 -15.49
N ASN A 91 -10.86 -5.95 -15.10
CA ASN A 91 -10.63 -6.41 -13.72
C ASN A 91 -10.63 -5.24 -12.72
N TRP A 92 -10.12 -4.09 -13.13
CA TRP A 92 -10.02 -2.90 -12.29
C TRP A 92 -11.34 -2.12 -12.23
N LEU A 93 -12.12 -2.10 -13.31
CA LEU A 93 -13.46 -1.53 -13.34
C LEU A 93 -14.42 -2.27 -12.40
N ASN A 94 -14.28 -3.59 -12.30
CA ASN A 94 -15.10 -4.44 -11.42
C ASN A 94 -14.45 -4.69 -10.05
N ALA A 95 -13.35 -4.02 -9.73
CA ALA A 95 -12.62 -4.28 -8.50
C ALA A 95 -13.46 -3.88 -7.27
N PRO A 96 -13.49 -4.72 -6.21
CA PRO A 96 -14.13 -4.39 -4.95
C PRO A 96 -13.24 -3.44 -4.14
N TRP A 97 -13.14 -2.18 -4.56
CA TRP A 97 -12.22 -1.18 -4.01
C TRP A 97 -12.28 -1.07 -2.48
N ILE A 98 -13.47 -1.04 -1.91
CA ILE A 98 -13.66 -0.94 -0.44
C ILE A 98 -13.04 -2.15 0.27
N PHE A 99 -13.23 -3.36 -0.27
CA PHE A 99 -12.68 -4.57 0.32
C PHE A 99 -11.14 -4.55 0.32
N TYR A 100 -10.52 -4.11 -0.77
CA TYR A 100 -9.07 -3.95 -0.83
C TYR A 100 -8.54 -2.93 0.18
N ARG A 101 -9.23 -1.79 0.36
CA ARG A 101 -8.86 -0.80 1.39
C ARG A 101 -8.93 -1.37 2.79
N VAL A 102 -9.97 -2.15 3.06
CA VAL A 102 -10.15 -2.82 4.37
C VAL A 102 -9.01 -3.82 4.59
N ILE A 103 -8.68 -4.66 3.62
CA ILE A 103 -7.56 -5.61 3.75
C ILE A 103 -6.23 -4.90 4.01
N ILE A 104 -5.93 -3.85 3.24
CA ILE A 104 -4.68 -3.08 3.40
C ILE A 104 -4.62 -2.49 4.82
N THR A 105 -5.69 -1.80 5.23
CA THR A 105 -5.75 -1.13 6.52
C THR A 105 -5.65 -2.12 7.67
N VAL A 106 -6.45 -3.18 7.65
CA VAL A 106 -6.46 -4.21 8.69
C VAL A 106 -5.15 -4.99 8.70
N GLY A 107 -4.59 -5.34 7.55
CA GLY A 107 -3.35 -6.11 7.44
C GLY A 107 -2.15 -5.37 8.03
N PHE A 108 -1.95 -4.11 7.66
CA PHE A 108 -0.86 -3.30 8.20
C PHE A 108 -1.08 -2.90 9.66
N ALA A 109 -2.32 -2.63 10.07
CA ALA A 109 -2.63 -2.39 11.48
C ALA A 109 -2.36 -3.64 12.33
N ALA A 110 -2.73 -4.82 11.84
CA ALA A 110 -2.45 -6.09 12.52
C ALA A 110 -0.94 -6.37 12.59
N ALA A 111 -0.19 -6.13 11.51
CA ALA A 111 1.27 -6.27 11.51
C ALA A 111 1.93 -5.35 12.54
N LEU A 112 1.56 -4.06 12.54
CA LEU A 112 2.01 -3.08 13.52
C LEU A 112 1.75 -3.56 14.95
N LEU A 113 0.51 -3.96 15.26
CA LEU A 113 0.13 -4.39 16.61
C LEU A 113 0.85 -5.66 17.03
N ALA A 114 1.00 -6.64 16.12
CA ALA A 114 1.69 -7.89 16.40
C ALA A 114 3.19 -7.68 16.68
N GLN A 115 3.84 -6.78 15.94
CA GLN A 115 5.26 -6.47 16.14
C GLN A 115 5.49 -5.75 17.46
N LEU A 116 4.66 -4.75 17.79
CA LEU A 116 4.74 -4.07 19.08
C LEU A 116 4.45 -5.02 20.25
N TRP A 117 3.45 -5.90 20.11
CA TRP A 117 3.18 -6.93 21.10
C TRP A 117 4.38 -7.83 21.33
N SER A 118 5.01 -8.29 20.26
CA SER A 118 6.19 -9.17 20.32
C SER A 118 7.39 -8.51 21.00
N MET A 119 7.48 -7.18 20.99
CA MET A 119 8.56 -6.45 21.64
C MET A 119 8.30 -6.19 23.13
N TYR A 120 7.06 -5.87 23.51
CA TYR A 120 6.78 -5.34 24.84
C TYR A 120 6.01 -6.29 25.76
N MET A 121 5.40 -7.34 25.20
CA MET A 121 4.46 -8.21 25.92
C MET A 121 4.71 -9.72 25.74
N ALA A 122 5.59 -10.11 24.81
CA ALA A 122 5.93 -11.52 24.55
C ALA A 122 7.09 -12.02 25.44
#